data_AF-A0A1F6A706-F1
#
_entry.id   AF-A0A1F6A706-F1
#
_cell.length_a   1.000
_cell.length_b   1.000
_cell.length_c   1.000
_cell.angle_alpha   90.00
_cell.angle_beta   90.00
_cell.angle_gamma   90.00
#
_symmetry.space_group_name_H-M   'P 1'
#
loop_
_entity.id
_entity.type
_entity.pdbx_description
1 polymer ?
#
loop_
_entity_poly.entity_id
_entity_poly.type
_entity_poly.pdbx_seq_one_letter_code
_entity_poly.pdbx_strand_id
1 'polypeptide(L)'
;MYNWSVDEKKFKKDNPKEYRLWRLTQLINYGLDGEKLDKKEVKQVWETIKDRLDPNTKVYLEYLLWEKHPSSKDIIKNYWSLS
;
A
#
# COMPACT_ATOMS: atom_id res chain seq x y z
N MET A 1 -10.95 3.29 9.39
CA MET A 1 -9.61 3.49 8.76
C MET A 1 -8.66 3.89 9.87
N TYR A 2 -7.45 3.31 9.93
CA TYR A 2 -6.59 3.34 11.12
C TYR A 2 -6.03 4.74 11.51
N ASN A 3 -6.22 5.77 10.67
CA ASN A 3 -5.49 7.05 10.78
C ASN A 3 -6.37 8.32 10.68
N TRP A 4 -7.63 8.29 11.12
CA TRP A 4 -8.54 9.44 11.00
C TRP A 4 -8.14 10.69 11.81
N SER A 5 -7.18 10.57 12.72
CA SER A 5 -6.73 11.64 13.62
C SER A 5 -5.31 12.14 13.33
N VAL A 6 -4.69 11.76 12.21
CA VAL A 6 -3.32 12.19 11.88
C VAL A 6 -3.32 13.64 11.38
N ASP A 7 -2.60 14.52 12.07
CA ASP A 7 -2.26 15.84 11.55
C ASP A 7 -1.16 15.70 10.47
N GLU A 8 -1.59 15.56 9.22
CA GLU A 8 -0.70 15.36 8.08
C GLU A 8 0.30 16.50 7.89
N LYS A 9 -0.10 17.76 8.17
CA LYS A 9 0.78 18.91 7.98
C LYS A 9 1.94 18.86 8.95
N LYS A 10 1.64 18.58 10.22
CA LYS A 10 2.65 18.39 11.26
C LYS A 10 3.51 17.16 10.96
N PHE A 11 2.89 16.03 10.61
CA PHE A 11 3.63 14.80 10.34
C PHE A 11 4.60 14.93 9.17
N LYS A 12 4.16 15.55 8.07
CA LYS A 12 5.02 15.85 6.91
C LYS A 12 6.18 16.77 7.25
N LYS A 13 5.96 17.75 8.13
CA LYS A 13 7.00 18.70 8.57
C LYS A 13 8.03 18.04 9.48
N ASP A 14 7.55 17.32 10.49
CA ASP A 14 8.40 16.78 11.56
C ASP A 14 9.11 15.49 11.13
N ASN A 15 8.46 14.66 10.29
CA ASN A 15 8.93 13.34 9.88
C ASN A 15 8.68 13.08 8.38
N PRO A 16 9.37 13.79 7.48
CA PRO A 16 9.06 13.77 6.05
C PRO A 16 9.27 12.40 5.38
N LYS A 17 10.22 11.58 5.88
CA LYS A 17 10.49 10.25 5.32
C LYS A 17 9.39 9.25 5.68
N GLU A 18 9.01 9.24 6.95
CA GLU A 18 7.96 8.40 7.51
C GLU A 18 6.60 8.79 6.93
N TYR A 19 6.34 10.09 6.78
CA TYR A 19 5.15 10.60 6.10
C TYR A 19 5.07 10.08 4.66
N ARG A 20 6.17 10.05 3.92
CA ARG A 20 6.19 9.54 2.55
C ARG A 20 5.80 8.06 2.50
N LEU A 21 6.38 7.23 3.36
CA LEU A 21 6.06 5.80 3.45
C LEU A 21 4.60 5.57 3.88
N TRP A 22 4.13 6.34 4.86
CA TRP A 22 2.76 6.30 5.34
C TRP A 22 1.77 6.68 4.23
N ARG A 23 2.00 7.80 3.54
CA ARG A 23 1.14 8.26 2.44
C ARG A 23 1.07 7.21 1.33
N LEU A 24 2.21 6.65 0.93
CA LEU A 24 2.26 5.61 -0.09
C LEU A 24 1.43 4.37 0.32
N THR A 25 1.54 3.97 1.59
CA THR A 25 0.74 2.87 2.16
C THR A 25 -0.76 3.21 2.13
N GLN A 26 -1.15 4.44 2.48
CA GLN A 26 -2.55 4.86 2.45
C GLN A 26 -3.11 4.86 1.02
N LEU A 27 -2.37 5.45 0.06
CA LEU A 27 -2.76 5.49 -1.35
C LEU A 27 -2.99 4.08 -1.92
N ILE A 28 -2.09 3.14 -1.60
CA ILE A 28 -2.22 1.75 -2.06
C ILE A 28 -3.45 1.06 -1.45
N ASN A 29 -3.71 1.25 -0.16
CA ASN A 29 -4.78 0.52 0.53
C ASN A 29 -6.18 1.11 0.31
N TYR A 30 -6.28 2.43 0.18
CA TYR A 30 -7.56 3.13 0.26
C TYR A 30 -7.96 3.85 -1.03
N GLY A 31 -7.05 3.97 -2.00
CA GLY A 31 -7.35 4.58 -3.28
C GLY A 31 -6.30 5.60 -3.68
N LEU A 32 -6.05 5.67 -4.97
CA LEU A 32 -5.07 6.60 -5.53
C LEU A 32 -5.66 8.00 -5.80
N ASP A 33 -6.98 8.17 -5.69
CA ASP A 33 -7.68 9.43 -5.97
C ASP A 33 -7.28 10.10 -7.30
N GLY A 34 -7.00 9.27 -8.32
CA GLY A 34 -6.56 9.71 -9.65
C GLY A 34 -5.04 9.90 -9.80
N GLU A 35 -4.26 9.74 -8.73
CA GLU A 35 -2.80 9.72 -8.77
C GLU A 35 -2.28 8.40 -9.36
N LYS A 36 -1.05 8.41 -9.90
CA LYS A 36 -0.36 7.20 -10.36
C LYS A 36 0.81 6.91 -9.43
N LEU A 37 1.02 5.63 -9.14
CA LEU A 37 2.19 5.17 -8.41
C LEU A 37 3.42 5.13 -9.32
N ASP A 38 4.55 5.64 -8.85
CA ASP A 38 5.82 5.43 -9.52
C ASP A 38 6.36 4.02 -9.24
N LYS A 39 6.56 3.24 -10.30
CA LYS A 39 7.00 1.84 -10.19
C LYS A 39 8.36 1.71 -9.48
N LYS A 40 9.29 2.65 -9.70
CA LYS A 40 10.64 2.56 -9.12
C LYS A 40 10.59 2.88 -7.62
N GLU A 41 9.84 3.90 -7.23
CA GLU A 41 9.61 4.28 -5.84
C GLU A 41 9.01 3.12 -5.05
N VAL A 42 7.93 2.51 -5.56
CA VAL A 42 7.27 1.39 -4.87
C VAL A 42 8.24 0.21 -4.70
N LYS A 43 9.06 -0.10 -5.71
CA LYS A 43 10.08 -1.16 -5.59
C LYS A 43 11.16 -0.84 -4.55
N GLN A 44 11.60 0.41 -4.48
CA GLN A 44 12.65 0.85 -3.54
C GLN A 44 12.20 0.73 -2.08
N VAL A 45 10.93 1.04 -1.80
CA VAL A 45 10.39 1.05 -0.43
C VAL A 45 9.61 -0.21 -0.08
N TRP A 46 9.52 -1.17 -1.00
CA TRP A 46 8.66 -2.35 -0.90
C TRP A 46 8.83 -3.11 0.41
N GLU A 47 10.08 -3.43 0.76
CA GLU A 47 10.44 -4.18 1.98
C GLU A 47 9.98 -3.47 3.27
N THR A 48 9.79 -2.15 3.22
CA THR A 48 9.33 -1.35 4.37
C THR A 48 7.82 -1.27 4.48
N ILE A 49 7.08 -1.33 3.36
CA ILE A 49 5.63 -1.08 3.34
C ILE A 49 4.79 -2.34 3.18
N LYS A 50 5.32 -3.42 2.61
CA LYS A 50 4.53 -4.61 2.19
C LYS A 50 3.70 -5.24 3.30
N ASP A 51 4.18 -5.22 4.54
CA ASP A 51 3.50 -5.82 5.69
C ASP A 51 2.35 -4.96 6.23
N ARG A 52 2.23 -3.72 5.76
CA ARG A 52 1.13 -2.78 6.09
C ARG A 52 0.09 -2.67 4.98
N LEU A 53 0.30 -3.36 3.86
CA LEU A 53 -0.64 -3.39 2.75
C LEU A 53 -1.77 -4.38 3.03
N ASP A 54 -2.94 -4.12 2.45
CA ASP A 54 -4.00 -5.12 2.39
C ASP A 54 -3.45 -6.41 1.74
N PRO A 55 -3.72 -7.60 2.31
CA PRO A 55 -3.12 -8.85 1.83
C PRO A 55 -3.36 -9.14 0.35
N ASN A 56 -4.56 -8.87 -0.16
CA ASN A 56 -4.89 -9.14 -1.57
C ASN A 56 -4.26 -8.08 -2.47
N THR A 57 -4.26 -6.82 -2.05
CA THR A 57 -3.56 -5.73 -2.75
C THR A 57 -2.06 -5.98 -2.84
N LYS A 58 -1.44 -6.49 -1.76
CA LYS A 58 -0.03 -6.89 -1.74
C LYS A 58 0.27 -7.91 -2.83
N VAL A 59 -0.52 -8.99 -2.89
CA VAL A 59 -0.37 -10.05 -3.89
C VAL A 59 -0.55 -9.51 -5.31
N TYR A 60 -1.54 -8.64 -5.53
CA TYR A 60 -1.76 -8.01 -6.83
C TYR A 60 -0.59 -7.11 -7.25
N LEU A 61 -0.03 -6.33 -6.33
CA LEU A 61 1.17 -5.53 -6.62
C LEU A 61 2.40 -6.40 -6.88
N GLU A 62 2.57 -7.52 -6.18
CA GLU A 62 3.67 -8.45 -6.45
C GLU A 62 3.61 -8.97 -7.89
N TYR A 63 2.41 -9.28 -8.38
CA TYR A 63 2.17 -9.65 -9.76
C TYR A 63 2.54 -8.51 -10.73
N LEU A 64 2.07 -7.29 -10.51
CA LEU A 64 2.35 -6.15 -11.41
C LEU A 64 3.83 -5.73 -11.44
N LEU A 65 4.53 -5.87 -10.31
CA LEU A 65 5.89 -5.38 -10.14
C LEU A 65 6.94 -6.40 -10.56
N TRP A 66 6.69 -7.70 -10.32
CA TRP A 66 7.66 -8.79 -10.54
C TRP A 66 7.09 -9.98 -11.34
N GLU A 67 5.89 -9.87 -11.92
CA GLU A 67 5.24 -10.95 -12.68
C GLU A 67 5.05 -12.24 -11.87
N LYS A 68 4.96 -12.10 -10.54
CA LYS A 68 4.69 -13.21 -9.64
C LYS A 68 3.22 -13.63 -9.75
N HIS A 69 2.95 -14.63 -10.57
CA HIS A 69 1.59 -15.14 -10.78
C HIS A 69 1.00 -15.65 -9.46
N PRO A 70 -0.14 -15.09 -9.01
CA PRO A 70 -0.75 -15.50 -7.75
C PRO A 70 -1.41 -16.87 -7.89
N SER A 71 -1.31 -17.69 -6.85
CA SER A 71 -2.09 -18.92 -6.72
C SER A 71 -3.35 -18.67 -5.89
N SER A 72 -4.30 -19.59 -5.95
CA SER A 72 -5.52 -19.52 -5.12
C SER A 72 -5.24 -19.56 -3.61
N LYS A 73 -4.05 -20.00 -3.20
CA LYS A 73 -3.61 -20.07 -1.79
C LYS A 73 -3.13 -18.72 -1.28
N ASP A 74 -2.69 -17.84 -2.19
CA ASP A 74 -2.14 -16.52 -1.84
C ASP A 74 -3.25 -15.48 -1.60
N ILE A 75 -4.46 -15.76 -2.08
CA ILE A 75 -5.61 -14.85 -2.01
C ILE A 75 -6.44 -15.16 -0.77
N ILE A 76 -6.64 -14.17 0.10
CA ILE A 76 -7.55 -14.28 1.24
C ILE A 76 -8.98 -14.16 0.75
N LYS A 77 -9.75 -15.25 0.91
CA LYS A 77 -11.17 -15.35 0.58
C LYS A 77 -11.99 -15.27 1.86
N ASN A 78 -12.41 -14.08 2.24
CA ASN A 78 -13.34 -13.84 3.34
C ASN A 78 -14.52 -13.00 2.86
N TYR A 79 -15.54 -12.84 3.70
CA TYR A 79 -16.78 -12.14 3.31
C TYR A 79 -16.52 -10.70 2.83
N TRP A 80 -15.51 -10.03 3.40
CA TRP A 80 -15.13 -8.66 3.06
C TRP A 80 -14.26 -8.54 1.80
N SER A 81 -13.68 -9.64 1.30
CA SER A 81 -12.85 -9.66 0.09
C SER A 81 -13.56 -10.16 -1.16
N LEU A 82 -14.84 -10.55 -1.03
CA LEU A 82 -15.68 -11.07 -2.11
C LEU A 82 -16.81 -10.10 -2.52
N SER A 83 -16.99 -8.99 -1.81
CA SER A 83 -18.00 -7.96 -2.07
C SER A 83 -17.54 -6.96 -3.12
#